data_AF-A0A5M5C023-F1
#
_entry.id   AF-A0A5M5C023-F1
#
_cell.length_a   1.000
_cell.length_b   1.000
_cell.length_c   1.000
_cell.angle_alpha   90.00
_cell.angle_beta   90.00
_cell.angle_gamma   90.00
#
_symmetry.space_group_name_H-M   'P 1'
#
loop_
_entity.id
_entity.type
_entity.pdbx_description
1 polymer ?
#
loop_
_entity_poly.entity_id
_entity_poly.type
_entity_poly.pdbx_seq_one_letter_code
_entity_poly.pdbx_strand_id
1 'polypeptide(L)'
;MFLSLFSPLISILFSYIYTFVKNTNLNMNKLLKLLGFYLLSVLIFSCIYWSQFRKNTSAFIIEKQMNEITNNIYKMPYDNLIYKTPDYKIPFNINDFNNILKSKFDSISMLAFKLDSINNYEKSVKELRDSLQNRVEKSITSNIDLLIAQETKDLINQKDSILKIIDFLITKKENPNIDVAIVNEQVKIAYIKLKIASIELDIRNVALRNNSLFADKELALKHDSLQSEYLTNSDSISIYSNSLKILNREIYTLTKKYHANRIEKVSYWDFLYFSILASTSNNFGDMTPNSKNIKIAICFQILFSILFIGVLVDHIIKSINRGNW
;
A
#
# COMPACT_ATOMS: atom_id res chain seq x y z
N MET A 1 4.91 46.33 -24.14
CA MET A 1 6.30 46.84 -24.07
C MET A 1 7.33 45.91 -24.72
N PHE A 2 7.21 44.57 -24.66
CA PHE A 2 8.09 43.65 -25.40
C PHE A 2 7.86 43.62 -26.92
N LEU A 3 6.60 43.71 -27.38
CA LEU A 3 6.25 43.72 -28.81
C LEU A 3 6.76 44.97 -29.57
N SER A 4 6.94 46.10 -28.91
CA SER A 4 7.45 47.34 -29.54
C SER A 4 8.96 47.29 -29.81
N LEU A 5 9.71 46.48 -29.07
CA LEU A 5 11.17 46.31 -29.28
C LEU A 5 11.49 45.42 -30.49
N PHE A 6 10.64 44.44 -30.79
CA PHE A 6 10.83 43.56 -31.95
C PHE A 6 10.14 44.06 -33.22
N SER A 7 9.22 45.02 -33.12
CA SER A 7 8.52 45.61 -34.28
C SER A 7 9.44 46.08 -35.41
N PRO A 8 10.54 46.84 -35.17
CA PRO A 8 11.44 47.24 -36.24
C PRO A 8 12.24 46.07 -36.83
N LEU A 9 12.69 45.12 -36.00
CA LEU A 9 13.39 43.91 -36.47
C LEU A 9 12.49 43.02 -37.33
N ILE A 10 11.24 42.83 -36.92
CA ILE A 10 10.22 42.11 -37.67
C ILE A 10 9.95 42.84 -38.99
N SER A 11 9.79 44.17 -38.97
CA SER A 11 9.57 44.98 -40.17
C SER A 11 10.74 44.87 -41.16
N ILE A 12 11.99 44.91 -40.69
CA ILE A 12 13.19 44.72 -41.52
C ILE A 12 13.22 43.31 -42.10
N LEU A 13 12.95 42.28 -41.29
CA LEU A 13 12.90 40.89 -41.76
C LEU A 13 11.83 40.71 -42.84
N PHE A 14 10.63 41.25 -42.65
CA PHE A 14 9.55 41.24 -43.64
C PHE A 14 9.91 42.01 -44.90
N SER A 15 10.57 43.17 -44.79
CA SER A 15 11.07 43.94 -45.93
C SER A 15 12.12 43.16 -46.72
N TYR A 16 13.02 42.47 -46.03
CA TYR A 16 14.06 41.65 -46.66
C TYR A 16 13.46 40.42 -47.37
N ILE A 17 12.53 39.72 -46.71
CA ILE A 17 11.78 38.60 -47.30
C ILE A 17 10.97 39.06 -48.51
N TYR A 18 10.28 40.20 -48.40
CA TYR A 18 9.50 40.76 -49.50
C TYR A 18 10.38 41.12 -50.70
N THR A 19 11.52 41.77 -50.46
CA THR A 19 12.48 42.14 -51.51
C THR A 19 13.10 40.91 -52.17
N PHE A 20 13.49 39.91 -51.37
CA PHE A 20 14.01 38.63 -51.87
C PHE A 20 12.99 37.90 -52.75
N VAL A 21 11.73 37.84 -52.31
CA VAL A 21 10.67 37.18 -53.08
C VAL A 21 10.34 37.94 -54.36
N LYS A 22 10.27 39.27 -54.30
CA LYS A 22 10.05 40.11 -55.48
C LYS A 22 11.15 39.90 -56.53
N ASN A 23 12.40 39.76 -56.09
CA ASN A 23 13.54 39.55 -56.99
C ASN A 23 13.63 38.13 -57.58
N THR A 24 12.87 37.16 -57.06
CA THR A 24 13.00 35.74 -57.43
C THR A 24 11.73 35.15 -58.05
N ASN A 25 10.72 35.98 -58.38
CA ASN A 25 9.40 35.55 -58.88
C ASN A 25 8.78 34.42 -58.03
N LEU A 26 9.07 34.42 -56.72
CA LEU A 26 8.59 33.41 -55.78
C LEU A 26 7.06 33.57 -55.59
N ASN A 27 6.31 32.47 -55.70
CA ASN A 27 4.88 32.49 -55.41
C ASN A 27 4.68 32.65 -53.89
N MET A 28 4.50 33.90 -53.44
CA MET A 28 4.32 34.27 -52.04
C MET A 28 3.24 33.47 -51.33
N ASN A 29 2.13 33.22 -52.01
CA ASN A 29 1.01 32.47 -51.42
C ASN A 29 1.40 31.02 -51.13
N LYS A 30 2.24 30.41 -51.97
CA LYS A 30 2.71 29.04 -51.76
C LYS A 30 3.79 28.97 -50.68
N LEU A 31 4.72 29.93 -50.64
CA LEU A 31 5.74 30.03 -49.60
C LEU A 31 5.12 30.27 -48.21
N LEU A 32 4.15 31.19 -48.11
CA LEU A 32 3.43 31.47 -46.86
C LEU A 32 2.62 30.26 -46.38
N LYS A 33 1.98 29.51 -47.29
CA LYS A 33 1.29 28.26 -46.94
C LYS A 33 2.24 27.20 -46.39
N LEU A 34 3.42 27.06 -47.01
CA LEU A 34 4.47 26.15 -46.54
C LEU A 34 4.93 26.56 -45.13
N LEU A 35 5.35 27.81 -44.94
CA LEU A 35 5.77 28.31 -43.63
C LEU A 35 4.68 28.18 -42.56
N GLY A 36 3.42 28.44 -42.91
CA GLY A 36 2.27 28.22 -42.03
C GLY A 36 2.10 26.76 -41.63
N PHE A 37 2.28 25.82 -42.56
CA PHE A 37 2.23 24.39 -42.28
C PHE A 37 3.37 23.92 -41.36
N TYR A 38 4.57 24.47 -41.53
CA TYR A 38 5.69 24.22 -40.62
C TYR A 38 5.40 24.73 -39.21
N LEU A 39 4.97 25.98 -39.06
CA LEU A 39 4.60 26.54 -37.76
C LEU A 39 3.47 25.74 -37.10
N LEU A 40 2.48 25.30 -37.88
CA LEU A 40 1.40 24.46 -37.38
C LEU A 40 1.94 23.13 -36.85
N SER A 41 2.91 22.50 -37.52
CA SER A 41 3.52 21.26 -37.04
C SER A 41 4.25 21.44 -35.70
N VAL A 42 5.00 22.53 -35.54
CA VAL A 42 5.69 22.87 -34.28
C VAL A 42 4.68 23.05 -33.14
N LEU A 43 3.55 23.72 -33.41
CA LEU A 43 2.47 23.90 -32.44
C LEU A 43 1.80 22.57 -32.06
N ILE A 44 1.55 21.68 -33.04
CA ILE A 44 0.97 20.36 -32.80
C ILE A 44 1.88 19.54 -31.88
N PHE A 45 3.18 19.46 -32.18
CA PHE A 45 4.12 18.70 -31.34
C PHE A 45 4.30 19.32 -29.95
N SER A 46 4.33 20.65 -29.84
CA SER A 46 4.30 21.36 -28.56
C SER A 46 3.10 20.96 -27.70
N CYS A 47 1.90 20.91 -28.29
CA CYS A 47 0.69 20.45 -27.61
C CYS A 47 0.77 18.97 -27.19
N ILE A 48 1.33 18.11 -28.04
CA ILE A 48 1.55 16.69 -27.71
C ILE A 48 2.48 16.57 -26.49
N TYR A 49 3.60 17.29 -26.48
CA TYR A 49 4.57 17.26 -25.38
C TYR A 49 3.97 17.78 -24.08
N TRP A 50 3.26 18.91 -24.12
CA TRP A 50 2.59 19.47 -22.95
C TRP A 50 1.53 18.52 -22.39
N SER A 51 0.72 17.91 -23.25
CA SER A 51 -0.30 16.94 -22.84
C SER A 51 0.32 15.72 -22.17
N GLN A 52 1.41 15.18 -22.73
CA GLN A 52 2.14 14.06 -22.14
C GLN A 52 2.78 14.43 -20.81
N PHE A 53 3.34 15.64 -20.69
CA PHE A 53 3.92 16.12 -19.44
C PHE A 53 2.88 16.31 -18.33
N ARG A 54 1.70 16.86 -18.64
CA ARG A 54 0.61 16.97 -17.66
C ARG A 54 0.12 15.62 -17.17
N LYS A 55 0.08 14.61 -18.03
CA LYS A 55 -0.29 13.24 -17.64
C LYS A 55 0.80 12.58 -16.80
N ASN A 56 2.06 12.83 -17.15
CA ASN A 56 3.21 12.26 -16.48
C ASN A 56 4.38 13.24 -16.46
N THR A 57 4.59 13.92 -15.33
CA THR A 57 5.67 14.91 -15.20
C THR A 57 7.06 14.29 -15.27
N SER A 58 7.19 12.97 -15.04
CA SER A 58 8.46 12.25 -15.22
C SER A 58 8.84 12.03 -16.69
N ALA A 59 7.95 12.34 -17.62
CA ALA A 59 8.16 12.08 -19.03
C ALA A 59 9.25 12.96 -19.66
N PHE A 60 9.58 14.08 -18.99
CA PHE A 60 10.73 14.94 -19.27
C PHE A 60 11.61 15.12 -18.03
N ILE A 61 12.92 15.13 -18.21
CA ILE A 61 13.89 15.62 -17.23
C ILE A 61 14.08 17.11 -17.53
N ILE A 62 14.00 17.94 -16.49
CA ILE A 62 14.08 19.41 -16.63
C ILE A 62 15.24 19.88 -15.77
N GLU A 63 16.17 20.60 -16.38
CA GLU A 63 17.36 21.11 -15.72
C GLU A 63 16.98 22.23 -14.74
N LYS A 64 17.35 22.08 -13.47
CA LYS A 64 16.93 22.98 -12.38
C LYS A 64 17.51 24.39 -12.51
N GLN A 65 18.68 24.52 -13.12
CA GLN A 65 19.47 25.76 -13.12
C GLN A 65 19.01 26.78 -14.17
N MET A 66 18.33 26.34 -15.23
CA MET A 66 17.97 27.20 -16.37
C MET A 66 16.55 27.79 -16.29
N ASN A 67 15.66 27.21 -15.47
CA ASN A 67 14.29 27.70 -15.27
C ASN A 67 14.09 28.50 -13.97
N GLU A 68 15.11 28.63 -13.12
CA GLU A 68 15.07 29.47 -11.92
C GLU A 68 15.69 30.83 -12.24
N ILE A 69 14.86 31.81 -12.64
CA ILE A 69 15.31 33.21 -12.66
C ILE A 69 15.60 33.61 -11.20
N THR A 70 16.83 34.02 -10.90
CA THR A 70 17.30 34.43 -9.57
C THR A 70 16.61 35.67 -8.98
N ASN A 71 15.51 36.14 -9.57
CA ASN A 71 14.75 37.31 -9.14
C ASN A 71 13.97 37.11 -7.82
N ASN A 72 13.95 35.91 -7.24
CA ASN A 72 13.25 35.63 -5.98
C ASN A 72 14.09 35.82 -4.70
N ILE A 73 15.23 36.52 -4.76
CA ILE A 73 16.06 36.81 -3.57
C ILE A 73 15.37 37.81 -2.60
N TYR A 74 14.29 38.49 -2.99
CA TYR A 74 13.58 39.48 -2.14
C TYR A 74 12.10 39.17 -1.87
N LYS A 75 11.77 37.95 -1.44
CA LYS A 75 10.52 37.72 -0.71
C LYS A 75 10.80 36.94 0.59
N MET A 76 11.13 37.69 1.64
CA MET A 76 11.01 37.18 3.02
C MET A 76 9.55 36.85 3.31
N PRO A 77 9.26 35.77 4.06
CA PRO A 77 7.91 35.36 4.37
C PRO A 77 7.41 36.08 5.62
N TYR A 78 6.36 36.88 5.48
CA TYR A 78 5.42 37.16 6.54
C TYR A 78 4.15 36.33 6.31
N ASP A 79 3.66 35.72 7.40
CA ASP A 79 2.33 35.14 7.62
C ASP A 79 2.03 33.76 6.99
N ASN A 80 1.39 32.77 7.62
CA ASN A 80 0.71 32.68 8.91
C ASN A 80 0.82 31.24 9.46
N LEU A 81 0.88 31.11 10.78
CA LEU A 81 0.81 29.88 11.54
C LEU A 81 -0.62 29.30 11.47
N ILE A 82 -0.89 28.47 10.46
CA ILE A 82 -2.04 27.57 10.45
C ILE A 82 -1.50 26.18 10.12
N TYR A 83 -1.61 25.26 11.09
CA TYR A 83 -1.28 23.82 11.05
C TYR A 83 -0.60 23.34 9.76
N LYS A 84 0.71 23.64 9.63
CA LYS A 84 1.51 23.10 8.54
C LYS A 84 1.76 21.62 8.82
N THR A 85 1.19 20.77 7.97
CA THR A 85 1.85 19.49 7.64
C THR A 85 3.33 19.78 7.40
N PRO A 86 4.28 18.98 7.90
CA PRO A 86 5.71 19.27 7.75
C PRO A 86 6.00 19.68 6.30
N ASP A 87 6.53 20.90 6.16
CA ASP A 87 6.92 21.51 4.87
C ASP A 87 8.12 20.73 4.34
N TYR A 88 7.88 19.51 3.85
CA TYR A 88 8.85 18.79 3.06
C TYR A 88 9.13 19.66 1.84
N LYS A 89 10.33 20.22 1.74
CA LYS A 89 10.84 20.83 0.51
C LYS A 89 10.85 19.73 -0.55
N ILE A 90 9.79 19.63 -1.34
CA ILE A 90 9.68 18.62 -2.38
C ILE A 90 10.69 18.98 -3.47
N PRO A 91 11.65 18.08 -3.77
CA PRO A 91 12.61 18.35 -4.81
C PRO A 91 11.91 18.49 -6.15
N PHE A 92 12.42 19.38 -7.00
CA PHE A 92 11.98 19.48 -8.39
C PHE A 92 12.64 18.40 -9.27
N ASN A 93 13.86 17.99 -8.93
CA ASN A 93 14.62 16.97 -9.65
C ASN A 93 14.05 15.57 -9.38
N ILE A 94 13.91 14.78 -10.45
CA ILE A 94 13.41 13.41 -10.39
C ILE A 94 14.34 12.47 -9.63
N ASN A 95 15.65 12.66 -9.71
CA ASN A 95 16.63 11.80 -9.04
C ASN A 95 16.56 11.99 -7.52
N ASP A 96 16.49 13.24 -7.07
CA ASP A 96 16.31 13.57 -5.65
C ASP A 96 14.98 13.03 -5.11
N PHE A 97 13.90 13.16 -5.90
CA PHE A 97 12.60 12.60 -5.55
C PHE A 97 12.63 11.06 -5.47
N ASN A 98 13.29 10.40 -6.42
CA ASN A 98 13.47 8.95 -6.43
C ASN A 98 14.28 8.47 -5.23
N ASN A 99 15.30 9.21 -4.79
CA ASN A 99 16.08 8.88 -3.59
C ASN A 99 15.21 8.97 -2.32
N ILE A 100 14.36 9.99 -2.21
CA ILE A 100 13.39 10.09 -1.11
C ILE A 100 12.43 8.90 -1.14
N LEU A 101 11.87 8.56 -2.30
CA LEU A 101 10.97 7.43 -2.44
C LEU A 101 11.66 6.10 -2.12
N LYS A 102 12.90 5.90 -2.57
CA LYS A 102 13.68 4.70 -2.32
C LYS A 102 13.81 4.42 -0.81
N SER A 103 14.19 5.43 -0.03
CA SER A 103 14.28 5.28 1.44
C SER A 103 12.95 4.85 2.09
N LYS A 104 11.82 5.32 1.55
CA LYS A 104 10.48 4.93 2.01
C LYS A 104 10.09 3.53 1.54
N PHE A 105 10.44 3.14 0.31
CA PHE A 105 10.22 1.77 -0.18
C PHE A 105 11.07 0.73 0.56
N ASP A 106 12.31 1.07 0.91
CA ASP A 106 13.17 0.23 1.75
C ASP A 106 12.53 0.04 3.13
N SER A 107 11.98 1.12 3.70
CA SER A 107 11.23 1.07 4.96
C SER A 107 9.96 0.22 4.86
N ILE A 108 9.21 0.29 3.75
CA ILE A 108 8.05 -0.60 3.50
C ILE A 108 8.50 -2.05 3.46
N SER A 109 9.57 -2.36 2.72
CA SER A 109 10.07 -3.73 2.55
C SER A 109 10.48 -4.32 3.90
N MET A 110 11.19 -3.54 4.72
CA MET A 110 11.58 -3.95 6.07
C MET A 110 10.37 -4.19 6.98
N LEU A 111 9.39 -3.30 6.97
CA LEU A 111 8.18 -3.43 7.79
C LEU A 111 7.31 -4.61 7.33
N ALA A 112 7.18 -4.82 6.02
CA ALA A 112 6.44 -5.95 5.46
C ALA A 112 7.08 -7.28 5.84
N PHE A 113 8.41 -7.38 5.77
CA PHE A 113 9.16 -8.56 6.21
C PHE A 113 8.95 -8.84 7.71
N LYS A 114 9.03 -7.81 8.56
CA LYS A 114 8.76 -7.96 10.00
C LYS A 114 7.33 -8.41 10.28
N LEU A 115 6.36 -7.83 9.58
CA LEU A 115 4.94 -8.18 9.71
C LEU A 115 4.70 -9.65 9.35
N ASP A 116 5.29 -10.11 8.24
CA ASP A 116 5.18 -11.50 7.80
C ASP A 116 5.81 -12.46 8.82
N SER A 117 7.01 -12.14 9.30
CA SER A 117 7.69 -12.91 10.34
C SER A 117 6.86 -13.03 11.63
N ILE A 118 6.24 -11.94 12.10
CA ILE A 118 5.45 -11.96 13.33
C ILE A 118 4.11 -12.66 13.12
N ASN A 119 3.47 -12.51 11.96
CA ASN A 119 2.25 -13.26 11.64
C ASN A 119 2.50 -14.78 11.67
N ASN A 120 3.60 -15.22 11.06
CA ASN A 120 3.97 -16.64 11.07
C ASN A 120 4.24 -17.14 12.49
N TYR A 121 4.93 -16.33 13.30
CA TYR A 121 5.20 -16.66 14.70
C TYR A 121 3.93 -16.68 15.57
N GLU A 122 3.05 -15.68 15.44
CA GLU A 122 1.76 -15.61 16.15
C GLU A 122 0.92 -16.85 15.88
N LYS A 123 0.90 -17.33 14.63
CA LYS A 123 0.17 -18.54 14.26
C LYS A 123 0.71 -19.77 15.00
N SER A 124 2.02 -19.94 15.07
CA SER A 124 2.64 -21.04 15.82
C SER A 124 2.34 -20.94 17.33
N VAL A 125 2.43 -19.74 17.91
CA VAL A 125 2.08 -19.49 19.31
C VAL A 125 0.61 -19.81 19.58
N LYS A 126 -0.29 -19.43 18.68
CA LYS A 126 -1.73 -19.72 18.75
C LYS A 126 -2.01 -21.22 18.78
N GLU A 127 -1.43 -21.96 17.84
CA GLU A 127 -1.60 -23.42 17.76
C GLU A 127 -1.10 -24.12 19.03
N LEU A 128 0.05 -23.69 19.56
CA LEU A 128 0.60 -24.20 20.81
C LEU A 128 -0.28 -23.86 22.01
N ARG A 129 -0.76 -22.62 22.10
CA ARG A 129 -1.66 -22.16 23.17
C ARG A 129 -2.95 -22.97 23.16
N ASP A 130 -3.61 -23.12 22.01
CA ASP A 130 -4.89 -23.82 21.90
C ASP A 130 -4.73 -25.31 22.24
N SER A 131 -3.61 -25.92 21.84
CA SER A 131 -3.24 -27.28 22.25
C SER A 131 -3.04 -27.39 23.76
N LEU A 132 -2.39 -26.40 24.39
CA LEU A 132 -2.16 -26.38 25.82
C LEU A 132 -3.45 -26.16 26.62
N GLN A 133 -4.34 -25.29 26.14
CA GLN A 133 -5.67 -25.06 26.73
C GLN A 133 -6.47 -26.36 26.83
N ASN A 134 -6.50 -27.15 25.74
CA ASN A 134 -7.14 -28.46 25.74
C ASN A 134 -6.54 -29.42 26.78
N ARG A 135 -5.22 -29.34 27.03
CA ARG A 135 -4.55 -30.15 28.07
C ARG A 135 -4.91 -29.67 29.48
N VAL A 136 -5.01 -28.36 29.69
CA VAL A 136 -5.47 -27.77 30.96
C VAL A 136 -6.90 -28.24 31.25
N GLU A 137 -7.82 -28.16 30.29
CA GLU A 137 -9.20 -28.61 30.46
C GLU A 137 -9.33 -30.12 30.77
N LYS A 138 -8.51 -30.94 30.10
CA LYS A 138 -8.41 -32.38 30.43
C LYS A 138 -7.88 -32.62 31.84
N SER A 139 -6.88 -31.84 32.29
CA SER A 139 -6.34 -31.95 33.65
C SER A 139 -7.39 -31.60 34.70
N ILE A 140 -8.18 -30.54 34.47
CA ILE A 140 -9.29 -30.13 35.34
C ILE A 140 -10.29 -31.28 35.48
N THR A 141 -10.75 -31.83 34.36
CA THR A 141 -11.73 -32.93 34.36
C THR A 141 -11.17 -34.16 35.08
N SER A 142 -9.93 -34.55 34.78
CA SER A 142 -9.27 -35.68 35.43
C SER A 142 -9.13 -35.49 36.94
N ASN A 143 -8.79 -34.29 37.41
CA ASN A 143 -8.62 -34.01 38.83
C ASN A 143 -9.96 -33.99 39.58
N ILE A 144 -11.03 -33.51 38.93
CA ILE A 144 -12.40 -33.59 39.46
C ILE A 144 -12.83 -35.05 39.61
N ASP A 145 -12.64 -35.86 38.57
CA ASP A 145 -13.06 -37.27 38.59
C ASP A 145 -12.25 -38.09 39.61
N LEU A 146 -10.95 -37.79 39.79
CA LEU A 146 -10.13 -38.38 40.84
C LEU A 146 -10.64 -38.03 42.24
N LEU A 147 -11.01 -36.78 42.49
CA LEU A 147 -11.57 -36.35 43.78
C LEU A 147 -12.91 -37.02 44.05
N ILE A 148 -13.81 -37.07 43.06
CA ILE A 148 -15.08 -37.79 43.16
C ILE A 148 -14.84 -39.27 43.52
N ALA A 149 -13.92 -39.93 42.83
CA ALA A 149 -13.60 -41.33 43.09
C ALA A 149 -13.02 -41.56 44.50
N GLN A 150 -12.24 -40.60 45.01
CA GLN A 150 -11.71 -40.63 46.38
C GLN A 150 -12.81 -40.46 47.42
N GLU A 151 -13.64 -39.42 47.28
CA GLU A 151 -14.71 -39.08 48.24
C GLU A 151 -15.86 -40.11 48.26
N THR A 152 -16.11 -40.79 47.14
CA THR A 152 -17.21 -41.76 47.01
C THR A 152 -16.78 -43.21 47.24
N LYS A 153 -15.47 -43.48 47.43
CA LYS A 153 -14.90 -44.83 47.54
C LYS A 153 -15.61 -45.70 48.58
N ASP A 154 -15.83 -45.17 49.77
CA ASP A 154 -16.45 -45.92 50.87
C ASP A 154 -17.93 -46.20 50.62
N LEU A 155 -18.64 -45.24 50.01
CA LEU A 155 -20.04 -45.41 49.60
C LEU A 155 -20.18 -46.47 48.51
N ILE A 156 -19.24 -46.51 47.56
CA ILE A 156 -19.18 -47.55 46.52
C ILE A 156 -18.93 -48.93 47.17
N ASN A 157 -17.96 -49.04 48.07
CA ASN A 157 -17.68 -50.29 48.78
C ASN A 157 -18.89 -50.77 49.60
N GLN A 158 -19.62 -49.86 50.26
CA GLN A 158 -20.85 -50.19 50.99
C GLN A 158 -21.95 -50.69 50.04
N LYS A 159 -22.15 -50.01 48.91
CA LYS A 159 -23.12 -50.41 47.88
C LYS A 159 -22.82 -51.82 47.35
N ASP A 160 -21.55 -52.12 47.06
CA ASP A 160 -21.13 -53.41 46.51
C ASP A 160 -21.28 -54.54 47.53
N SER A 161 -21.06 -54.27 48.82
CA SER A 161 -21.37 -55.21 49.91
C SER A 161 -22.88 -55.50 50.00
N ILE A 162 -23.74 -54.49 49.87
CA ILE A 162 -25.21 -54.68 49.87
C ILE A 162 -25.67 -55.47 48.63
N LEU A 163 -25.06 -55.23 47.46
CA LEU A 163 -25.36 -56.00 46.25
C LEU A 163 -25.09 -57.50 46.45
N LYS A 164 -23.96 -57.87 47.09
CA LYS A 164 -23.68 -59.27 47.44
C LYS A 164 -24.73 -59.87 48.37
N ILE A 165 -25.27 -59.09 49.31
CA ILE A 165 -26.36 -59.52 50.20
C ILE A 165 -27.63 -59.76 49.39
N ILE A 166 -27.98 -58.86 48.48
CA ILE A 166 -29.15 -59.01 47.60
C ILE A 166 -29.01 -60.28 46.73
N ASP A 167 -27.85 -60.50 46.11
CA ASP A 167 -27.60 -61.68 45.29
C ASP A 167 -27.80 -62.98 46.09
N PHE A 168 -27.29 -63.01 47.33
CA PHE A 168 -27.50 -64.14 48.24
C PHE A 168 -28.98 -64.33 48.60
N LEU A 169 -29.73 -63.26 48.85
CA LEU A 169 -31.17 -63.33 49.14
C LEU A 169 -31.96 -63.85 47.94
N ILE A 170 -31.60 -63.44 46.72
CA ILE A 170 -32.22 -63.90 45.47
C ILE A 170 -32.02 -65.42 45.29
N THR A 171 -30.87 -65.98 45.69
CA THR A 171 -30.65 -67.44 45.60
C THR A 171 -31.51 -68.28 46.56
N LYS A 172 -32.18 -67.64 47.55
CA LYS A 172 -32.99 -68.32 48.58
C LYS A 172 -34.51 -68.20 48.37
N LYS A 173 -34.96 -67.79 47.18
CA LYS A 173 -36.31 -67.29 46.83
C LYS A 173 -37.55 -68.14 47.17
N GLU A 174 -37.40 -69.28 47.82
CA GLU A 174 -38.51 -70.15 48.24
C GLU A 174 -39.27 -69.64 49.49
N ASN A 175 -38.78 -68.59 50.16
CA ASN A 175 -39.39 -68.03 51.37
C ASN A 175 -40.12 -66.69 51.08
N PRO A 176 -41.44 -66.58 51.36
CA PRO A 176 -42.26 -65.40 51.03
C PRO A 176 -41.85 -64.10 51.74
N ASN A 177 -41.03 -64.16 52.81
CA ASN A 177 -40.52 -62.96 53.49
C ASN A 177 -39.25 -62.36 52.83
N ILE A 178 -38.68 -63.03 51.82
CA ILE A 178 -37.45 -62.58 51.16
C ILE A 178 -37.69 -61.36 50.26
N ASP A 179 -38.85 -61.25 49.63
CA ASP A 179 -39.16 -60.12 48.75
C ASP A 179 -39.12 -58.77 49.51
N VAL A 180 -39.66 -58.74 50.73
CA VAL A 180 -39.60 -57.55 51.60
C VAL A 180 -38.16 -57.21 52.01
N ALA A 181 -37.33 -58.24 52.28
CA ALA A 181 -35.92 -58.04 52.61
C ALA A 181 -35.11 -57.48 51.43
N ILE A 182 -35.36 -57.99 50.21
CA ILE A 182 -34.74 -57.48 48.99
C ILE A 182 -35.12 -56.00 48.77
N VAL A 183 -36.40 -55.65 48.90
CA VAL A 183 -36.87 -54.27 48.76
C VAL A 183 -36.19 -53.34 49.77
N ASN A 184 -36.04 -53.77 51.03
CA ASN A 184 -35.35 -52.97 52.05
C ASN A 184 -33.87 -52.70 51.71
N GLU A 185 -33.14 -53.70 51.20
CA GLU A 185 -31.75 -53.51 50.76
C GLU A 185 -31.65 -52.64 49.50
N GLN A 186 -32.62 -52.75 48.58
CA GLN A 186 -32.70 -51.87 47.40
C GLN A 186 -32.91 -50.39 47.78
N VAL A 187 -33.72 -50.11 48.82
CA VAL A 187 -33.88 -48.75 49.36
C VAL A 187 -32.56 -48.21 49.89
N LYS A 188 -31.75 -49.03 50.58
CA LYS A 188 -30.41 -48.62 51.03
C LYS A 188 -29.48 -48.31 49.86
N ILE A 189 -29.50 -49.11 48.79
CA ILE A 189 -28.75 -48.80 47.56
C ILE A 189 -29.19 -47.47 46.95
N ALA A 190 -30.50 -47.22 46.86
CA ALA A 190 -31.03 -45.97 46.33
C ALA A 190 -30.56 -44.76 47.16
N TYR A 191 -30.56 -44.88 48.48
CA TYR A 191 -30.04 -43.85 49.37
C TYR A 191 -28.54 -43.59 49.20
N ILE A 192 -27.73 -44.66 49.03
CA ILE A 192 -26.30 -44.53 48.74
C ILE A 192 -26.07 -43.84 47.39
N LYS A 193 -26.83 -44.20 46.35
CA LYS A 193 -26.74 -43.55 45.03
C LYS A 193 -27.06 -42.06 45.11
N LEU A 194 -28.08 -41.68 45.88
CA LEU A 194 -28.44 -40.27 46.09
C LEU A 194 -27.30 -39.50 46.80
N LYS A 195 -26.64 -40.11 47.79
CA LYS A 195 -25.47 -39.50 48.44
C LYS A 195 -24.30 -39.31 47.48
N ILE A 196 -23.98 -40.32 46.66
CA ILE A 196 -22.93 -40.21 45.63
C ILE A 196 -23.26 -39.07 44.67
N ALA A 197 -24.48 -39.00 44.15
CA ALA A 197 -24.92 -37.94 43.25
C ALA A 197 -24.84 -36.54 43.89
N SER A 198 -25.15 -36.41 45.19
CA SER A 198 -24.99 -35.16 45.93
C SER A 198 -23.53 -34.72 46.01
N ILE A 199 -22.62 -35.65 46.35
CA ILE A 199 -21.17 -35.37 46.42
C ILE A 199 -20.63 -34.96 45.05
N GLU A 200 -21.01 -35.68 43.99
CA GLU A 200 -20.64 -35.35 42.61
C GLU A 200 -21.12 -33.95 42.22
N LEU A 201 -22.37 -33.60 42.54
CA LEU A 201 -22.94 -32.30 42.28
C LEU A 201 -22.18 -31.19 43.03
N ASP A 202 -21.88 -31.40 44.30
CA ASP A 202 -21.17 -30.44 45.14
C ASP A 202 -19.75 -30.19 44.62
N ILE A 203 -19.00 -31.24 44.28
CA ILE A 203 -17.64 -31.12 43.72
C ILE A 203 -17.68 -30.39 42.37
N ARG A 204 -18.62 -30.76 41.47
CA ARG A 204 -18.74 -30.11 40.16
C ARG A 204 -19.16 -28.64 40.29
N ASN A 205 -20.01 -28.30 41.26
CA ASN A 205 -20.37 -26.92 41.56
C ASN A 205 -19.18 -26.09 42.06
N VAL A 206 -18.32 -26.68 42.91
CA VAL A 206 -17.08 -26.02 43.35
C VAL A 206 -16.13 -25.82 42.18
N ALA A 207 -15.97 -26.83 41.31
CA ALA A 207 -15.16 -26.73 40.11
C ALA A 207 -15.65 -25.62 39.18
N LEU A 208 -16.94 -25.58 38.85
CA LEU A 208 -17.52 -24.53 37.99
C LEU A 208 -17.23 -23.11 38.50
N ARG A 209 -17.21 -22.90 39.82
CA ARG A 209 -16.90 -21.60 40.42
C ARG A 209 -15.40 -21.31 40.46
N ASN A 210 -14.57 -22.34 40.57
CA ASN A 210 -13.13 -22.22 40.81
C ASN A 210 -12.32 -23.24 39.97
N ASN A 211 -12.45 -23.18 38.64
CA ASN A 211 -11.78 -24.13 37.74
C ASN A 211 -10.25 -24.17 37.93
N SER A 212 -9.65 -23.05 38.35
CA SER A 212 -8.21 -22.94 38.62
C SER A 212 -7.72 -23.83 39.78
N LEU A 213 -8.59 -24.22 40.72
CA LEU A 213 -8.22 -25.12 41.81
C LEU A 213 -7.94 -26.54 41.34
N PHE A 214 -8.60 -26.94 40.25
CA PHE A 214 -8.50 -28.29 39.69
C PHE A 214 -7.54 -28.35 38.51
N ALA A 215 -7.04 -27.21 38.04
CA ALA A 215 -6.09 -27.15 36.94
C ALA A 215 -4.69 -27.57 37.38
N ASP A 216 -3.96 -28.23 36.49
CA ASP A 216 -2.51 -28.39 36.64
C ASP A 216 -1.85 -27.00 36.62
N LYS A 217 -1.17 -26.64 37.72
CA LYS A 217 -0.56 -25.32 37.90
C LYS A 217 0.53 -25.03 36.87
N GLU A 218 1.34 -26.01 36.51
CA GLU A 218 2.44 -25.82 35.56
C GLU A 218 1.89 -25.60 34.14
N LEU A 219 0.89 -26.39 33.76
CA LEU A 219 0.21 -26.21 32.47
C LEU A 219 -0.53 -24.88 32.40
N ALA A 220 -1.22 -24.48 33.47
CA ALA A 220 -1.94 -23.20 33.53
C ALA A 220 -0.97 -22.00 33.41
N LEU A 221 0.15 -22.01 34.14
CA LEU A 221 1.15 -20.95 34.05
C LEU A 221 1.75 -20.85 32.64
N LYS A 222 2.02 -21.99 32.00
CA LYS A 222 2.53 -22.02 30.63
C LYS A 222 1.49 -21.58 29.60
N HIS A 223 0.20 -21.86 29.84
CA HIS A 223 -0.89 -21.33 29.02
C HIS A 223 -0.91 -19.80 29.12
N ASP A 224 -0.86 -19.26 30.33
CA ASP A 224 -0.94 -17.83 30.58
C ASP A 224 0.25 -17.07 29.99
N SER A 225 1.45 -17.66 30.01
CA SER A 225 2.62 -17.09 29.33
C SER A 225 2.43 -17.04 27.81
N LEU A 226 1.93 -18.12 27.21
CA LEU A 226 1.66 -18.17 25.76
C LEU A 226 0.52 -17.24 25.35
N GLN A 227 -0.49 -17.08 26.20
CA GLN A 227 -1.59 -16.14 25.97
C GLN A 227 -1.10 -14.69 26.02
N SER A 228 -0.22 -14.36 26.96
CA SER A 228 0.39 -13.02 27.05
C SER A 228 1.26 -12.72 25.83
N GLU A 229 2.04 -13.71 25.39
CA GLU A 229 2.86 -13.62 24.18
C GLU A 229 2.00 -13.47 22.92
N TYR A 230 0.91 -14.24 22.81
CA TYR A 230 -0.07 -14.12 21.73
C TYR A 230 -0.63 -12.70 21.61
N LEU A 231 -1.08 -12.12 22.74
CA LEU A 231 -1.62 -10.77 22.78
C LEU A 231 -0.57 -9.73 22.35
N THR A 232 0.66 -9.85 22.86
CA THR A 232 1.78 -8.96 22.51
C THR A 232 2.10 -9.00 21.01
N ASN A 233 2.07 -10.20 20.41
CA ASN A 233 2.28 -10.38 18.98
C ASN A 233 1.12 -9.80 18.17
N SER A 234 -0.12 -9.99 18.61
CA SER A 234 -1.32 -9.41 17.98
C SER A 234 -1.26 -7.88 17.95
N ASP A 235 -0.89 -7.26 19.08
CA ASP A 235 -0.69 -5.82 19.17
C ASP A 235 0.42 -5.34 18.22
N SER A 236 1.54 -6.06 18.18
CA SER A 236 2.66 -5.77 17.28
C SER A 236 2.24 -5.82 15.81
N ILE A 237 1.47 -6.84 15.40
CA ILE A 237 0.90 -6.97 14.05
C ILE A 237 0.06 -5.73 13.70
N SER A 238 -0.77 -5.27 14.64
CA SER A 238 -1.62 -4.08 14.43
C SER A 238 -0.78 -2.81 14.22
N ILE A 239 0.29 -2.63 15.01
CA ILE A 239 1.21 -1.48 14.92
C ILE A 239 1.94 -1.47 13.58
N TYR A 240 2.50 -2.60 13.15
CA TYR A 240 3.22 -2.69 11.89
C TYR A 240 2.28 -2.50 10.68
N SER A 241 1.08 -3.08 10.73
CA SER A 241 0.05 -2.89 9.70
C SER A 241 -0.36 -1.42 9.56
N ASN A 242 -0.56 -0.72 10.69
CA ASN A 242 -0.89 0.71 10.67
C ASN A 242 0.27 1.55 10.13
N SER A 243 1.50 1.23 10.53
CA SER A 243 2.72 1.91 10.04
C SER A 243 2.88 1.79 8.53
N LEU A 244 2.62 0.60 7.97
CA LEU A 244 2.60 0.39 6.51
C LEU A 244 1.53 1.23 5.81
N LYS A 245 0.32 1.31 6.38
CA LYS A 245 -0.76 2.15 5.82
C LYS A 245 -0.38 3.64 5.82
N ILE A 246 0.21 4.13 6.91
CA ILE A 246 0.69 5.51 7.03
C ILE A 246 1.75 5.79 5.97
N LEU A 247 2.77 4.93 5.86
CA LEU A 247 3.87 5.11 4.91
C LEU A 247 3.42 5.08 3.45
N ASN A 248 2.46 4.20 3.11
CA ASN A 248 1.85 4.17 1.78
C ASN A 248 1.09 5.47 1.46
N ARG A 249 0.34 6.02 2.43
CA ARG A 249 -0.32 7.32 2.28
C ARG A 249 0.69 8.44 2.09
N GLU A 250 1.79 8.43 2.85
CA GLU A 250 2.87 9.40 2.68
C GLU A 250 3.47 9.36 1.28
N ILE A 251 3.79 8.17 0.75
CA ILE A 251 4.32 8.01 -0.62
C ILE A 251 3.33 8.57 -1.65
N TYR A 252 2.04 8.26 -1.51
CA TYR A 252 1.01 8.79 -2.39
C TYR A 252 0.94 10.32 -2.33
N THR A 253 0.89 10.89 -1.13
CA THR A 253 0.84 12.35 -0.96
C THR A 253 2.09 13.04 -1.49
N LEU A 254 3.27 12.48 -1.27
CA LEU A 254 4.53 13.00 -1.79
C LEU A 254 4.56 12.97 -3.33
N THR A 255 4.11 11.87 -3.93
CA THR A 255 4.01 11.74 -5.39
C THR A 255 3.05 12.75 -5.98
N LYS A 256 1.88 12.93 -5.36
CA LYS A 256 0.89 13.92 -5.78
C LYS A 256 1.43 15.35 -5.67
N LYS A 257 2.07 15.70 -4.55
CA LYS A 257 2.65 17.03 -4.37
C LYS A 257 3.84 17.27 -5.31
N TYR A 258 4.68 16.27 -5.56
CA TYR A 258 5.75 16.33 -6.56
C TYR A 258 5.22 16.61 -7.96
N HIS A 259 4.16 15.92 -8.36
CA HIS A 259 3.52 16.14 -9.64
C HIS A 259 2.96 17.57 -9.75
N ALA A 260 2.24 18.05 -8.74
CA ALA A 260 1.69 19.41 -8.71
C ALA A 260 2.78 20.49 -8.80
N ASN A 261 3.83 20.38 -7.96
CA ASN A 261 4.98 21.30 -7.96
C ASN A 261 5.66 21.39 -9.33
N ARG A 262 5.74 20.27 -10.08
CA ARG A 262 6.32 20.27 -11.43
C ARG A 262 5.41 20.90 -12.48
N ILE A 263 4.10 20.77 -12.37
CA ILE A 263 3.15 21.45 -13.27
C ILE A 263 3.16 22.96 -13.03
N GLU A 264 3.28 23.40 -11.78
CA GLU A 264 3.32 24.83 -11.45
C GLU A 264 4.57 25.54 -11.98
N LYS A 265 5.70 24.84 -12.02
CA LYS A 265 7.00 25.41 -12.44
C LYS A 265 7.28 25.33 -13.93
N VAL A 266 6.50 24.55 -14.68
CA VAL A 266 6.76 24.29 -16.10
C VAL A 266 5.53 24.68 -16.88
N SER A 267 5.69 25.67 -17.74
CA SER A 267 4.64 26.26 -18.54
C SER A 267 4.52 25.57 -19.90
N TYR A 268 3.41 25.84 -20.59
CA TYR A 268 3.27 25.44 -22.00
C TYR A 268 4.36 26.05 -22.90
N TRP A 269 4.84 27.25 -22.59
CA TRP A 269 5.83 27.96 -23.40
C TRP A 269 7.17 27.25 -23.44
N ASP A 270 7.54 26.55 -22.37
CA ASP A 270 8.75 25.72 -22.31
C ASP A 270 8.68 24.58 -23.35
N PHE A 271 7.48 24.01 -23.56
CA PHE A 271 7.26 22.99 -24.59
C PHE A 271 7.19 23.54 -26.01
N LEU A 272 6.71 24.79 -26.17
CA LEU A 272 6.79 25.47 -27.47
C LEU A 272 8.24 25.74 -27.85
N TYR A 273 9.02 26.27 -26.91
CA TYR A 273 10.45 26.49 -27.07
C TYR A 273 11.17 25.17 -27.39
N PHE A 274 10.94 24.13 -26.61
CA PHE A 274 11.49 22.79 -26.87
C PHE A 274 11.12 22.26 -28.27
N SER A 275 9.88 22.46 -28.70
CA SER A 275 9.42 22.05 -30.05
C SER A 275 10.16 22.81 -31.16
N ILE A 276 10.39 24.11 -30.99
CA ILE A 276 11.18 24.91 -31.96
C ILE A 276 12.62 24.38 -32.04
N LEU A 277 13.24 24.08 -30.90
CA LEU A 277 14.59 23.51 -30.86
C LEU A 277 14.65 22.16 -31.56
N ALA A 278 13.73 21.25 -31.25
CA ALA A 278 13.64 19.95 -31.90
C ALA A 278 13.45 20.07 -33.42
N SER A 279 12.61 21.00 -33.88
CA SER A 279 12.37 21.24 -35.31
C SER A 279 13.51 21.94 -36.04
N THR A 280 14.41 22.61 -35.32
CA THR A 280 15.63 23.21 -35.87
C THR A 280 16.86 22.32 -35.66
N SER A 281 16.67 21.11 -35.12
CA SER A 281 17.73 20.17 -34.74
C SER A 281 18.74 20.77 -33.74
N ASN A 282 18.32 21.76 -32.97
CA ASN A 282 19.09 22.33 -31.87
C ASN A 282 18.71 21.65 -30.55
N ASN A 283 19.66 21.53 -29.62
CA ASN A 283 19.38 21.05 -28.28
C ASN A 283 20.26 21.78 -27.27
N PHE A 284 19.63 22.62 -26.43
CA PHE A 284 20.31 23.35 -25.36
C PHE A 284 20.36 22.57 -24.04
N GLY A 285 19.63 21.45 -23.92
CA GLY A 285 19.67 20.58 -22.74
C GLY A 285 18.66 20.93 -21.63
N ASP A 286 18.00 22.09 -21.70
CA ASP A 286 17.05 22.57 -20.67
C ASP A 286 15.94 21.55 -20.35
N MET A 287 15.48 20.85 -21.38
CA MET A 287 14.51 19.76 -21.27
C MET A 287 14.99 18.57 -22.08
N THR A 288 15.01 17.39 -21.46
CA THR A 288 15.39 16.16 -22.13
C THR A 288 14.28 15.11 -22.03
N PRO A 289 14.00 14.37 -23.12
CA PRO A 289 12.94 13.37 -23.13
C PRO A 289 13.33 12.14 -22.33
N ASN A 290 12.51 11.77 -21.35
CA ASN A 290 12.75 10.60 -20.50
C ASN A 290 11.92 9.39 -20.94
N SER A 291 10.66 9.61 -21.35
CA SER A 291 9.77 8.50 -21.75
C SER A 291 9.98 8.04 -23.20
N LYS A 292 9.77 6.74 -23.44
CA LYS A 292 9.83 6.13 -24.79
C LYS A 292 8.92 6.83 -25.80
N ASN A 293 7.68 7.15 -25.38
CA ASN A 293 6.68 7.73 -26.27
C ASN A 293 7.07 9.14 -26.74
N ILE A 294 7.65 9.95 -25.85
CA ILE A 294 8.13 11.29 -26.22
C ILE A 294 9.34 11.17 -27.14
N LYS A 295 10.28 10.26 -26.86
CA LYS A 295 11.45 10.03 -27.73
C LYS A 295 11.01 9.71 -29.16
N ILE A 296 10.01 8.83 -29.31
CA ILE A 296 9.42 8.50 -30.62
C ILE A 296 8.77 9.74 -31.27
N ALA A 297 7.98 10.51 -30.52
CA ALA A 297 7.34 11.71 -31.03
C ALA A 297 8.37 12.77 -31.50
N ILE A 298 9.49 12.92 -30.80
CA ILE A 298 10.60 13.78 -31.21
C ILE A 298 11.25 13.27 -32.50
N CYS A 299 11.50 11.96 -32.62
CA CYS A 299 12.01 11.38 -33.87
C CYS A 299 11.09 11.71 -35.05
N PHE A 300 9.77 11.58 -34.89
CA PHE A 300 8.82 11.96 -35.93
C PHE A 300 8.85 13.45 -36.25
N GLN A 301 8.95 14.33 -35.24
CA GLN A 301 9.06 15.76 -35.47
C GLN A 301 10.33 16.13 -36.25
N ILE A 302 11.48 15.52 -35.92
CA ILE A 302 12.75 15.76 -36.62
C ILE A 302 12.65 15.27 -38.06
N LEU A 303 12.17 14.04 -38.29
CA LEU A 303 11.99 13.50 -39.65
C LEU A 303 11.07 14.40 -40.49
N PHE A 304 9.95 14.82 -39.91
CA PHE A 304 9.02 15.73 -40.56
C PHE A 304 9.66 17.08 -40.89
N SER A 305 10.46 17.62 -39.98
CA SER A 305 11.17 18.90 -40.17
C SER A 305 12.21 18.81 -41.29
N ILE A 306 12.97 17.71 -41.37
CA ILE A 306 13.94 17.46 -42.45
C ILE A 306 13.25 17.38 -43.81
N LEU A 307 12.17 16.59 -43.92
CA LEU A 307 11.38 16.49 -45.16
C LEU A 307 10.83 17.85 -45.57
N PHE A 308 10.32 18.62 -44.60
CA PHE A 308 9.78 19.94 -44.84
C PHE A 308 10.83 20.93 -45.35
N ILE A 309 12.02 20.96 -44.72
CA ILE A 309 13.14 21.78 -45.19
C ILE A 309 13.52 21.40 -46.63
N GLY A 310 13.57 20.11 -46.95
CA GLY A 310 13.84 19.63 -48.32
C GLY A 310 12.84 20.18 -49.35
N VAL A 311 11.54 20.12 -49.04
CA VAL A 311 10.48 20.67 -49.90
C VAL A 311 10.58 22.19 -50.04
N LEU A 312 10.90 22.88 -48.94
CA LEU A 312 11.05 24.34 -48.93
C LEU A 312 12.23 24.77 -49.80
N VAL A 313 13.39 24.11 -49.66
CA VAL A 313 14.59 24.38 -50.46
C VAL A 313 14.35 24.09 -51.94
N ASP A 314 13.75 22.94 -52.28
CA ASP A 314 13.39 22.61 -53.67
C ASP A 314 12.44 23.66 -54.28
N HIS A 315 11.46 24.12 -53.49
CA HIS A 315 10.54 25.16 -53.95
C HIS A 315 11.23 26.51 -54.21
N ILE A 316 12.17 26.91 -53.34
CA ILE A 316 12.96 28.13 -53.50
C ILE A 316 13.84 28.01 -54.76
N ILE A 317 14.58 26.92 -54.92
CA ILE A 317 15.47 26.69 -56.08
C ILE A 317 14.67 26.72 -57.39
N LYS A 318 13.54 26.01 -57.46
CA LYS A 318 12.67 26.01 -58.66
C LYS A 318 12.11 27.38 -58.98
N SER A 319 11.85 28.21 -57.97
CA SER A 319 11.31 29.55 -58.19
C SER A 319 12.40 30.49 -58.72
N ILE A 320 13.61 30.42 -58.16
CA ILE A 320 14.78 31.15 -58.66
C ILE A 320 15.08 30.77 -60.12
N ASN A 321 15.11 29.47 -60.45
CA ASN A 321 15.41 29.01 -61.81
C ASN A 321 14.34 29.39 -62.85
N ARG A 322 13.09 29.64 -62.44
CA ARG A 322 12.02 30.13 -63.32
C ARG A 322 12.07 31.64 -63.55
N GLY A 323 12.78 32.39 -62.71
CA GLY A 323 12.98 33.83 -62.87
C GLY A 323 14.12 34.22 -63.81
N ASN A 324 14.93 33.26 -64.27
CA ASN A 324 16.09 33.47 -65.16
C ASN A 324 15.79 33.15 -66.65
N TRP A 325 14.56 33.37 -67.11
CA TRP A 325 14.19 33.39 -68.54
C TRP A 325 13.52 34.71 -68.89
#